data_AF-A0A1F3ZVZ2-F1
#
_entry.id   AF-A0A1F3ZVZ2-F1
#
_cell.length_a   1.000
_cell.length_b   1.000
_cell.length_c   1.000
_cell.angle_alpha   90.00
_cell.angle_beta   90.00
_cell.angle_gamma   90.00
#
_symmetry.space_group_name_H-M   'P 1'
#
loop_
_entity.id
_entity.type
_entity.pdbx_description
1 polymer ?
#
loop_
_entity_poly.entity_id
_entity_poly.type
_entity_poly.pdbx_seq_one_letter_code
_entity_poly.pdbx_strand_id
1 'polypeptide(L)'
;MSAHLSPAKIHSRLKHPVVDGDGHWLEYVPVFSAKMRKAVGDKAADGFLAAMQTTTDALKMTQQARDERRTALPNFWNRQAENTLDRATAMMPKMLYERLDEIGSDFAVIYPTAGLRLPRIKDDETRRAVIRAYNIVSAEYFRGLEDRMTPAAIIPMHTPEEAIAELEFVVKQLGSKVGMFGSGMARKMATPGSGESVWYDVLAIDSPYNYDPVWAKCVELKIAPTFHSSSSGQGLRNSPSNFVYNHIGHFAAAGHAVAKGIFLGGVTRRFPQLRFAFLEGGVGWGCQLFGDLIEHWERRGAPALKRMDPDKLDRKLLLDLVEKHGYDDIAAALRARDGWPEPGAKSLTGNRAELDDFAACKITRKEDWIELFAKPYYFGCEADDRMNATAFGRGNPFGSKLNAIYSSDIGHFDVIDFRDPLPEAYELVEDGHITEDNFRDFVFANSVRLWGTQNPNFFDGTVVAREAAAVLAAQTPTPAVAKAA
;
A
#
# COMPACT_ATOMS: atom_id res chain seq x y z
N MET A 1 -4.79 -23.61 -20.86
CA MET A 1 -3.87 -22.68 -21.54
C MET A 1 -4.56 -22.19 -22.79
N SER A 2 -5.12 -20.98 -22.75
CA SER A 2 -5.49 -20.30 -23.99
C SER A 2 -4.21 -20.07 -24.80
N ALA A 3 -4.31 -19.91 -26.11
CA ALA A 3 -3.17 -19.65 -26.98
C ALA A 3 -2.71 -18.19 -26.78
N HIS A 4 -2.27 -17.85 -25.57
CA HIS A 4 -1.80 -16.51 -25.22
C HIS A 4 -0.59 -16.16 -26.09
N LEU A 5 -0.49 -14.88 -26.46
CA LEU A 5 0.72 -14.35 -27.05
C LEU A 5 1.84 -14.47 -26.02
N SER A 6 3.03 -14.89 -26.46
CA SER A 6 4.21 -14.88 -25.57
C SER A 6 4.55 -13.44 -25.16
N PRO A 7 5.22 -13.22 -24.01
CA PRO A 7 5.65 -11.89 -23.58
C PRO A 7 6.38 -11.11 -24.68
N ALA A 8 7.33 -11.76 -25.38
CA ALA A 8 8.05 -11.15 -26.50
C ALA A 8 7.13 -10.68 -27.65
N LYS A 9 6.05 -11.41 -27.95
CA LYS A 9 5.08 -11.00 -28.99
C LYS A 9 4.26 -9.81 -28.52
N ILE A 10 3.83 -9.77 -27.26
CA ILE A 10 3.10 -8.64 -26.70
C ILE A 10 4.00 -7.41 -26.68
N HIS A 11 5.19 -7.54 -26.08
CA HIS A 11 6.19 -6.48 -26.00
C HIS A 11 6.50 -5.87 -27.38
N SER A 12 6.68 -6.70 -28.42
CA SER A 12 6.91 -6.21 -29.79
C SER A 12 5.79 -5.36 -30.39
N ARG A 13 4.57 -5.43 -29.84
CA ARG A 13 3.40 -4.63 -30.26
C ARG A 13 3.28 -3.33 -29.46
N LEU A 14 3.90 -3.26 -28.28
CA LEU A 14 3.84 -2.08 -27.43
C LEU A 14 4.68 -0.95 -28.02
N LYS A 15 4.21 0.29 -27.84
CA LYS A 15 4.91 1.52 -28.25
C LYS A 15 5.60 2.22 -27.08
N HIS A 16 5.71 1.51 -25.96
CA HIS A 16 6.29 1.98 -24.71
C HIS A 16 6.96 0.80 -24.00
N PRO A 17 7.91 1.07 -23.09
CA PRO A 17 8.49 0.04 -22.25
C PRO A 17 7.47 -0.54 -21.27
N VAL A 18 7.85 -1.62 -20.60
CA VAL A 18 7.15 -2.22 -19.46
C VAL A 18 8.01 -2.02 -18.21
N VAL A 19 7.43 -1.43 -17.16
CA VAL A 19 8.04 -1.29 -15.84
C VAL A 19 7.27 -2.15 -14.86
N ASP A 20 7.92 -3.19 -14.37
CA ASP A 20 7.42 -3.97 -13.23
C ASP A 20 7.62 -3.16 -11.95
N GLY A 21 6.51 -2.75 -11.34
CA GLY A 21 6.50 -1.92 -10.15
C GLY A 21 6.68 -2.71 -8.86
N ASP A 22 6.60 -4.04 -8.90
CA ASP A 22 6.61 -4.89 -7.71
C ASP A 22 6.96 -6.34 -8.09
N GLY A 23 8.22 -6.54 -8.50
CA GLY A 23 8.79 -7.87 -8.65
C GLY A 23 9.44 -8.31 -7.34
N HIS A 24 9.59 -9.61 -7.13
CA HIS A 24 10.20 -10.14 -5.90
C HIS A 24 11.47 -10.95 -6.16
N TRP A 25 12.29 -11.06 -5.12
CA TRP A 25 13.42 -11.99 -5.09
C TRP A 25 13.42 -12.81 -3.80
N LEU A 26 14.02 -14.00 -3.87
CA LEU A 26 13.96 -15.03 -2.85
C LEU A 26 15.32 -15.21 -2.22
N GLU A 27 15.49 -14.61 -1.04
CA GLU A 27 16.75 -14.61 -0.33
C GLU A 27 17.13 -16.03 0.11
N TYR A 28 18.30 -16.50 -0.32
CA TYR A 28 18.81 -17.80 0.10
C TYR A 28 19.36 -17.72 1.53
N VAL A 29 18.48 -18.00 2.50
CA VAL A 29 18.69 -17.79 3.95
C VAL A 29 20.07 -18.19 4.47
N PRO A 30 20.64 -19.38 4.17
CA PRO A 30 21.94 -19.78 4.73
C PRO A 30 23.08 -18.83 4.37
N VAL A 31 23.17 -18.44 3.10
CA VAL A 31 24.23 -17.52 2.62
C VAL A 31 23.90 -16.08 3.00
N PHE A 32 22.63 -15.69 2.88
CA PHE A 32 22.19 -14.33 3.17
C PHE A 32 22.45 -13.94 4.64
N SER A 33 22.08 -14.81 5.58
CA SER A 33 22.35 -14.62 7.02
C SER A 33 23.84 -14.56 7.35
N ALA A 34 24.69 -15.37 6.70
CA ALA A 34 26.14 -15.31 6.88
C ALA A 34 26.72 -13.97 6.39
N LYS A 35 26.22 -13.44 5.27
CA LYS A 35 26.59 -12.10 4.80
C LYS A 35 26.13 -11.00 5.75
N MET A 36 24.91 -11.10 6.28
CA MET A 36 24.42 -10.17 7.31
C MET A 36 25.30 -10.19 8.55
N ARG A 37 25.75 -11.37 8.99
CA ARG A 37 26.69 -11.54 10.11
C ARG A 37 27.99 -10.80 9.84
N LYS A 38 28.56 -10.97 8.65
CA LYS A 38 29.78 -10.26 8.24
C LYS A 38 29.60 -8.74 8.18
N ALA A 39 28.43 -8.28 7.75
CA ALA A 39 28.16 -6.85 7.54
C ALA A 39 27.87 -6.08 8.83
N VAL A 40 27.09 -6.66 9.76
CA VAL A 40 26.55 -5.93 10.94
C VAL A 40 26.73 -6.72 12.24
N GLY A 41 27.10 -7.99 12.19
CA GLY A 41 27.36 -8.84 13.35
C GLY A 41 26.25 -9.81 13.71
N ASP A 42 26.44 -10.52 14.81
CA ASP A 42 25.62 -11.66 15.22
C ASP A 42 24.16 -11.31 15.45
N LYS A 43 23.87 -10.17 16.11
CA LYS A 43 22.50 -9.69 16.36
C LYS A 43 21.66 -9.60 15.08
N ALA A 44 22.25 -9.14 13.99
CA ALA A 44 21.55 -9.02 12.71
C ALA A 44 21.28 -10.39 12.07
N ALA A 45 22.26 -11.29 12.07
CA ALA A 45 22.11 -12.61 11.48
C ALA A 45 21.15 -13.50 12.31
N ASP A 46 21.33 -13.52 13.62
CA ASP A 46 20.52 -14.33 14.53
C ASP A 46 19.08 -13.79 14.59
N GLY A 47 18.90 -12.47 14.58
CA GLY A 47 17.58 -11.85 14.48
C GLY A 47 16.86 -12.18 13.17
N PHE A 48 17.57 -12.20 12.04
CA PHE A 48 17.00 -12.61 10.75
C PHE A 48 16.58 -14.09 10.76
N LEU A 49 17.44 -14.97 11.27
CA LEU A 49 17.13 -16.40 11.40
C LEU A 49 15.92 -16.63 12.33
N ALA A 50 15.85 -15.92 13.45
CA ALA A 50 14.70 -15.96 14.36
C ALA A 50 13.41 -15.49 13.66
N ALA A 51 13.48 -14.42 12.86
CA ALA A 51 12.34 -13.95 12.07
C ALA A 51 11.88 -15.00 11.03
N MET A 52 12.81 -15.73 10.41
CA MET A 52 12.47 -16.83 9.50
C MET A 52 11.83 -18.01 10.23
N GLN A 53 12.29 -18.30 11.44
CA GLN A 53 11.84 -19.42 12.25
C GLN A 53 10.36 -19.32 12.65
N THR A 54 9.80 -18.10 12.75
CA THR A 54 8.39 -17.87 13.11
C THR A 54 7.38 -18.64 12.24
N THR A 55 7.63 -18.75 10.93
CA THR A 55 6.76 -19.50 10.01
C THR A 55 6.88 -21.00 10.25
N THR A 56 8.10 -21.50 10.41
CA THR A 56 8.38 -22.91 10.72
C THR A 56 7.75 -23.32 12.04
N ASP A 57 7.81 -22.48 13.06
CA ASP A 57 7.22 -22.77 14.37
C ASP A 57 5.70 -22.88 14.28
N ALA A 58 5.05 -21.96 13.57
CA ALA A 58 3.60 -22.01 13.35
C ALA A 58 3.15 -23.23 12.53
N LEU A 59 3.93 -23.64 11.51
CA LEU A 59 3.66 -24.85 10.71
C LEU A 59 3.87 -26.15 11.49
N LYS A 60 4.78 -26.17 12.46
CA LYS A 60 5.02 -27.34 13.33
C LYS A 60 3.94 -27.54 14.40
N MET A 61 3.12 -26.52 14.68
CA MET A 61 2.03 -26.66 15.62
C MET A 61 1.00 -27.70 15.14
N THR A 62 0.41 -28.44 16.07
CA THR A 62 -0.80 -29.23 15.76
C THR A 62 -1.97 -28.29 15.51
N GLN A 63 -3.01 -28.79 14.84
CA GLN A 63 -4.25 -28.02 14.66
C GLN A 63 -4.82 -27.54 16.01
N GLN A 64 -4.92 -28.45 16.98
CA GLN A 64 -5.37 -28.13 18.35
C GLN A 64 -4.55 -27.00 18.98
N ALA A 65 -3.21 -27.04 18.89
CA ALA A 65 -2.37 -25.99 19.46
C ALA A 65 -2.58 -24.63 18.78
N ARG A 66 -2.82 -24.61 17.45
CA ARG A 66 -3.16 -23.37 16.73
C ARG A 66 -4.54 -22.87 17.14
N ASP A 67 -5.50 -23.76 17.37
CA ASP A 67 -6.84 -23.40 17.84
C ASP A 67 -6.81 -22.78 19.24
N GLU A 68 -6.08 -23.40 20.17
CA GLU A 68 -5.91 -22.92 21.56
C GLU A 68 -5.21 -21.55 21.62
N ARG A 69 -4.16 -21.35 20.81
CA ARG A 69 -3.39 -20.09 20.78
C ARG A 69 -3.96 -19.05 19.82
N ARG A 70 -4.97 -19.42 19.02
CA ARG A 70 -5.48 -18.66 17.88
C ARG A 70 -4.36 -18.15 16.97
N THR A 71 -3.46 -19.05 16.59
CA THR A 71 -2.37 -18.78 15.64
C THR A 71 -2.86 -19.06 14.22
N ALA A 72 -2.86 -18.05 13.36
CA ALA A 72 -3.16 -18.20 11.93
C ALA A 72 -2.29 -19.28 11.27
N LEU A 73 -2.89 -20.08 10.38
CA LEU A 73 -2.14 -20.97 9.49
C LEU A 73 -1.36 -20.13 8.47
N PRO A 74 -0.02 -20.19 8.45
CA PRO A 74 0.78 -19.51 7.43
C PRO A 74 0.81 -20.32 6.12
N ASN A 75 1.40 -19.72 5.08
CA ASN A 75 1.63 -20.41 3.81
C ASN A 75 2.59 -21.60 3.99
N PHE A 76 2.39 -22.68 3.21
CA PHE A 76 3.27 -23.85 3.11
C PHE A 76 3.43 -24.24 1.64
N TRP A 77 4.55 -24.88 1.28
CA TRP A 77 4.92 -25.13 -0.13
C TRP A 77 4.84 -23.87 -1.00
N ASN A 78 5.22 -22.74 -0.42
CA ASN A 78 4.97 -21.40 -0.95
C ASN A 78 5.96 -20.94 -2.04
N ARG A 79 6.70 -21.87 -2.64
CA ARG A 79 7.77 -21.61 -3.62
C ARG A 79 7.59 -22.54 -4.80
N GLN A 80 7.82 -22.02 -6.00
CA GLN A 80 7.85 -22.84 -7.22
C GLN A 80 8.84 -24.00 -7.06
N ALA A 81 8.35 -25.22 -7.31
CA ALA A 81 9.11 -26.46 -7.15
C ALA A 81 9.19 -27.26 -8.46
N GLU A 82 8.13 -27.25 -9.27
CA GLU A 82 8.13 -27.91 -10.59
C GLU A 82 9.02 -27.14 -11.58
N ASN A 83 8.81 -25.83 -11.70
CA ASN A 83 9.63 -24.97 -12.55
C ASN A 83 10.91 -24.52 -11.81
N THR A 84 11.93 -25.39 -11.85
CA THR A 84 13.24 -25.13 -11.20
C THR A 84 13.93 -23.88 -11.77
N LEU A 85 13.73 -23.58 -13.06
CA LEU A 85 14.34 -22.42 -13.71
C LEU A 85 13.82 -21.11 -13.10
N ASP A 86 12.50 -21.01 -12.92
CA ASP A 86 11.88 -19.82 -12.32
C ASP A 86 12.22 -19.68 -10.84
N ARG A 87 12.25 -20.80 -10.11
CA ARG A 87 12.75 -20.82 -8.73
C ARG A 87 14.18 -20.28 -8.62
N ALA A 88 15.07 -20.72 -9.52
CA ALA A 88 16.46 -20.27 -9.57
C ALA A 88 16.55 -18.77 -9.93
N THR A 89 15.72 -18.32 -10.87
CA THR A 89 15.65 -16.94 -11.34
C THR A 89 15.27 -15.99 -10.21
N ALA A 90 14.23 -16.32 -9.45
CA ALA A 90 13.81 -15.54 -8.29
C ALA A 90 14.88 -15.46 -7.20
N MET A 91 15.74 -16.49 -7.06
CA MET A 91 16.78 -16.54 -6.03
C MET A 91 18.05 -15.76 -6.40
N MET A 92 18.26 -15.47 -7.69
CA MET A 92 19.51 -14.94 -8.20
C MET A 92 19.25 -13.69 -9.02
N PRO A 93 19.46 -12.47 -8.47
CA PRO A 93 19.20 -11.22 -9.18
C PRO A 93 19.86 -11.13 -10.56
N LYS A 94 21.07 -11.65 -10.72
CA LYS A 94 21.74 -11.70 -12.04
C LYS A 94 20.98 -12.53 -13.07
N MET A 95 20.42 -13.67 -12.65
CA MET A 95 19.62 -14.51 -13.53
C MET A 95 18.27 -13.85 -13.84
N LEU A 96 17.65 -13.20 -12.86
CA LEU A 96 16.45 -12.39 -13.10
C LEU A 96 16.74 -11.28 -14.14
N TYR A 97 17.83 -10.54 -13.97
CA TYR A 97 18.28 -9.52 -14.92
C TYR A 97 18.40 -10.06 -16.35
N GLU A 98 19.07 -11.21 -16.53
CA GLU A 98 19.25 -11.86 -17.83
C GLU A 98 17.93 -12.31 -18.46
N ARG A 99 16.92 -12.64 -17.63
CA ARG A 99 15.62 -13.18 -18.07
C ARG A 99 14.52 -12.13 -18.16
N LEU A 100 14.78 -10.85 -17.87
CA LEU A 100 13.76 -9.80 -17.98
C LEU A 100 13.12 -9.73 -19.38
N ASP A 101 13.89 -10.02 -20.44
CA ASP A 101 13.37 -10.07 -21.82
C ASP A 101 12.38 -11.22 -22.02
N GLU A 102 12.56 -12.35 -21.32
CA GLU A 102 11.63 -13.50 -21.38
C GLU A 102 10.30 -13.17 -20.71
N ILE A 103 10.33 -12.33 -19.68
CA ILE A 103 9.18 -11.85 -18.90
C ILE A 103 8.47 -10.68 -19.62
N GLY A 104 9.18 -10.00 -20.53
CA GLY A 104 8.68 -8.83 -21.25
C GLY A 104 8.78 -7.53 -20.45
N SER A 105 9.67 -7.47 -19.46
CA SER A 105 9.91 -6.28 -18.63
C SER A 105 11.20 -5.56 -19.03
N ASP A 106 11.14 -4.25 -19.24
CA ASP A 106 12.33 -3.46 -19.56
C ASP A 106 13.08 -3.01 -18.29
N PHE A 107 12.32 -2.65 -17.25
CA PHE A 107 12.84 -2.24 -15.95
C PHE A 107 11.99 -2.82 -14.81
N ALA A 108 12.60 -3.19 -13.69
CA ALA A 108 11.88 -3.77 -12.55
C ALA A 108 12.31 -3.16 -11.20
N VAL A 109 11.34 -2.83 -10.37
CA VAL A 109 11.53 -2.55 -8.95
C VAL A 109 11.39 -3.85 -8.19
N ILE A 110 12.44 -4.25 -7.46
CA ILE A 110 12.50 -5.56 -6.81
C ILE A 110 12.36 -5.44 -5.29
N TYR A 111 11.26 -5.94 -4.77
CA TYR A 111 10.94 -5.99 -3.35
C TYR A 111 11.45 -7.28 -2.69
N PRO A 112 11.80 -7.20 -1.40
CA PRO A 112 12.30 -8.34 -0.66
C PRO A 112 11.16 -9.31 -0.31
N THR A 113 11.44 -10.61 -0.21
CA THR A 113 10.41 -11.59 0.21
C THR A 113 10.55 -11.98 1.68
N ALA A 114 11.75 -12.36 2.11
CA ALA A 114 12.06 -12.52 3.52
C ALA A 114 11.92 -11.18 4.25
N GLY A 115 12.29 -10.09 3.57
CA GLY A 115 12.21 -8.72 4.09
C GLY A 115 10.84 -8.26 4.56
N LEU A 116 9.74 -8.74 3.96
CA LEU A 116 8.36 -8.34 4.30
C LEU A 116 8.02 -8.49 5.79
N ARG A 117 8.67 -9.42 6.50
CA ARG A 117 8.41 -9.68 7.91
C ARG A 117 9.31 -8.90 8.87
N LEU A 118 10.42 -8.32 8.38
CA LEU A 118 11.43 -7.69 9.21
C LEU A 118 10.90 -6.43 9.93
N PRO A 119 10.02 -5.60 9.33
CA PRO A 119 9.37 -4.52 10.05
C PRO A 119 8.53 -4.96 11.26
N ARG A 120 8.25 -6.25 11.44
CA ARG A 120 7.46 -6.78 12.58
C ARG A 120 8.30 -7.32 13.73
N ILE A 121 9.63 -7.28 13.64
CA ILE A 121 10.51 -7.68 14.74
C ILE A 121 10.25 -6.74 15.92
N LYS A 122 9.82 -7.29 17.07
CA LYS A 122 9.40 -6.52 18.25
C LYS A 122 10.55 -5.81 18.94
N ASP A 123 11.71 -6.48 19.06
CA ASP A 123 12.88 -5.92 19.72
C ASP A 123 13.53 -4.83 18.85
N ASP A 124 13.62 -3.61 19.37
CA ASP A 124 14.01 -2.43 18.60
C ASP A 124 15.46 -2.51 18.10
N GLU A 125 16.40 -2.91 18.94
CA GLU A 125 17.80 -3.03 18.54
C GLU A 125 18.01 -4.13 17.50
N THR A 126 17.35 -5.28 17.69
CA THR A 126 17.40 -6.40 16.75
C THR A 126 16.78 -6.00 15.42
N ARG A 127 15.58 -5.40 15.41
CA ARG A 127 14.91 -4.95 14.20
C ARG A 127 15.81 -4.02 13.38
N ARG A 128 16.40 -3.01 14.02
CA ARG A 128 17.29 -2.05 13.37
C ARG A 128 18.54 -2.72 12.81
N ALA A 129 19.18 -3.59 13.57
CA ALA A 129 20.38 -4.32 13.12
C ALA A 129 20.06 -5.24 11.93
N VAL A 130 18.95 -5.98 12.00
CA VAL A 130 18.48 -6.90 10.96
C VAL A 130 18.17 -6.14 9.67
N ILE A 131 17.40 -5.06 9.74
CA ILE A 131 17.04 -4.25 8.56
C ILE A 131 18.27 -3.58 7.95
N ARG A 132 19.15 -2.99 8.77
CA ARG A 132 20.41 -2.40 8.32
C ARG A 132 21.25 -3.42 7.54
N ALA A 133 21.41 -4.62 8.09
CA ALA A 133 22.19 -5.68 7.45
C ALA A 133 21.52 -6.18 6.17
N TYR A 134 20.19 -6.32 6.17
CA TYR A 134 19.43 -6.69 4.99
C TYR A 134 19.68 -5.71 3.85
N ASN A 135 19.53 -4.41 4.12
CA ASN A 135 19.70 -3.36 3.12
C ASN A 135 21.12 -3.34 2.53
N ILE A 136 22.15 -3.50 3.38
CA ILE A 136 23.56 -3.59 2.92
C ILE A 136 23.75 -4.79 1.98
N VAL A 137 23.28 -5.97 2.40
CA VAL A 137 23.48 -7.21 1.62
C VAL A 137 22.66 -7.18 0.33
N SER A 138 21.42 -6.69 0.37
CA SER A 138 20.58 -6.50 -0.81
C SER A 138 21.25 -5.57 -1.82
N ALA A 139 21.76 -4.41 -1.39
CA ALA A 139 22.48 -3.49 -2.26
C ALA A 139 23.74 -4.13 -2.89
N GLU A 140 24.42 -5.05 -2.20
CA GLU A 140 25.55 -5.81 -2.76
C GLU A 140 25.11 -6.75 -3.90
N TYR A 141 23.99 -7.47 -3.73
CA TYR A 141 23.49 -8.43 -4.72
C TYR A 141 23.01 -7.79 -6.02
N PHE A 142 22.50 -6.56 -5.96
CA PHE A 142 21.97 -5.82 -7.11
C PHE A 142 23.00 -4.90 -7.78
N ARG A 143 24.23 -4.84 -7.27
CA ARG A 143 25.29 -4.01 -7.85
C ARG A 143 25.59 -4.41 -9.29
N GLY A 144 25.57 -3.43 -10.19
CA GLY A 144 25.83 -3.62 -11.61
C GLY A 144 24.61 -4.05 -12.43
N LEU A 145 23.41 -4.03 -11.83
CA LEU A 145 22.14 -4.37 -12.49
C LEU A 145 21.23 -3.13 -12.65
N GLU A 146 21.74 -1.94 -12.32
CA GLU A 146 20.95 -0.72 -12.10
C GLU A 146 20.33 -0.14 -13.39
N ASP A 147 20.80 -0.56 -14.56
CA ASP A 147 20.25 -0.13 -15.84
C ASP A 147 18.87 -0.77 -16.12
N ARG A 148 18.54 -1.89 -15.46
CA ARG A 148 17.25 -2.59 -15.61
C ARG A 148 16.56 -2.95 -14.30
N MET A 149 17.24 -2.93 -13.16
CA MET A 149 16.61 -3.28 -11.87
C MET A 149 17.04 -2.38 -10.73
N THR A 150 16.14 -2.14 -9.79
CA THR A 150 16.49 -1.46 -8.54
C THR A 150 15.83 -2.14 -7.34
N PRO A 151 16.60 -2.48 -6.28
CA PRO A 151 16.02 -3.11 -5.10
C PRO A 151 15.35 -2.07 -4.19
N ALA A 152 14.25 -2.46 -3.55
CA ALA A 152 13.60 -1.67 -2.51
C ALA A 152 14.31 -1.86 -1.16
N ALA A 153 14.78 -0.76 -0.56
CA ALA A 153 15.35 -0.79 0.78
C ALA A 153 14.25 -0.80 1.85
N ILE A 154 14.39 -1.64 2.88
CA ILE A 154 13.40 -1.76 3.95
C ILE A 154 13.52 -0.55 4.89
N ILE A 155 12.40 0.15 5.12
CA ILE A 155 12.31 1.29 6.03
C ILE A 155 11.47 0.90 7.26
N PRO A 156 12.06 0.82 8.45
CA PRO A 156 11.33 0.54 9.67
C PRO A 156 10.52 1.76 10.11
N MET A 157 9.25 1.54 10.45
CA MET A 157 8.32 2.62 10.79
C MET A 157 7.85 2.60 12.24
N HIS A 158 8.54 1.89 13.14
CA HIS A 158 8.14 1.82 14.55
C HIS A 158 8.27 3.18 15.26
N THR A 159 9.30 3.97 14.99
CA THR A 159 9.38 5.38 15.41
C THR A 159 9.86 6.27 14.27
N PRO A 160 9.55 7.58 14.27
CA PRO A 160 10.07 8.52 13.28
C PRO A 160 11.60 8.55 13.19
N GLU A 161 12.28 8.47 14.34
CA GLU A 161 13.75 8.52 14.42
C GLU A 161 14.39 7.31 13.75
N GLU A 162 13.80 6.12 13.94
CA GLU A 162 14.24 4.88 13.31
C GLU A 162 14.11 4.97 11.78
N ALA A 163 12.94 5.42 11.30
CA ALA A 163 12.65 5.59 9.88
C ALA A 163 13.62 6.57 9.21
N ILE A 164 13.81 7.75 9.81
CA ILE A 164 14.69 8.80 9.28
C ILE A 164 16.14 8.31 9.24
N ALA A 165 16.62 7.66 10.30
CA ALA A 165 17.99 7.17 10.34
C ALA A 165 18.27 6.11 9.26
N GLU A 166 17.30 5.24 8.98
CA GLU A 166 17.46 4.24 7.93
C GLU A 166 17.31 4.87 6.53
N LEU A 167 16.35 5.77 6.32
CA LEU A 167 16.20 6.53 5.07
C LEU A 167 17.49 7.26 4.69
N GLU A 168 18.10 7.98 5.63
CA GLU A 168 19.36 8.66 5.39
C GLU A 168 20.50 7.69 5.08
N PHE A 169 20.57 6.56 5.77
CA PHE A 169 21.58 5.56 5.52
C PHE A 169 21.45 4.96 4.12
N VAL A 170 20.27 4.44 3.77
CA VAL A 170 20.09 3.72 2.49
C VAL A 170 20.25 4.65 1.29
N VAL A 171 19.81 5.91 1.40
CA VAL A 171 19.98 6.89 0.32
C VAL A 171 21.43 7.37 0.23
N LYS A 172 22.03 7.82 1.34
CA LYS A 172 23.35 8.46 1.32
C LYS A 172 24.52 7.48 1.22
N GLN A 173 24.37 6.26 1.75
CA GLN A 173 25.44 5.26 1.79
C GLN A 173 25.27 4.16 0.75
N LEU A 174 24.02 3.76 0.44
CA LEU A 174 23.74 2.67 -0.50
C LEU A 174 23.21 3.16 -1.86
N GLY A 175 22.86 4.45 -1.99
CA GLY A 175 22.30 4.99 -3.22
C GLY A 175 20.89 4.48 -3.55
N SER A 176 20.16 3.98 -2.53
CA SER A 176 18.81 3.44 -2.73
C SER A 176 17.85 4.52 -3.25
N LYS A 177 17.08 4.17 -4.29
CA LYS A 177 16.06 5.05 -4.89
C LYS A 177 14.63 4.66 -4.53
N VAL A 178 14.44 3.47 -3.95
CA VAL A 178 13.15 2.90 -3.55
C VAL A 178 13.19 2.51 -2.08
N GLY A 179 12.13 2.84 -1.34
CA GLY A 179 11.93 2.42 0.04
C GLY A 179 10.64 1.62 0.22
N MET A 180 10.74 0.45 0.83
CA MET A 180 9.62 -0.40 1.27
C MET A 180 9.29 -0.08 2.73
N PHE A 181 8.15 0.57 2.96
CA PHE A 181 7.72 1.06 4.26
C PHE A 181 6.80 0.04 4.92
N GLY A 182 7.07 -0.26 6.21
CA GLY A 182 6.13 -1.02 7.03
C GLY A 182 4.91 -0.17 7.44
N SER A 183 3.73 -0.78 7.53
CA SER A 183 2.51 -0.19 8.10
C SER A 183 1.87 -1.11 9.14
N GLY A 184 0.89 -0.61 9.89
CA GLY A 184 0.18 -1.40 10.90
C GLY A 184 1.11 -1.82 12.04
N MET A 185 1.83 -0.86 12.63
CA MET A 185 2.77 -1.16 13.71
C MET A 185 2.00 -1.57 14.96
N ALA A 186 2.29 -2.76 15.50
CA ALA A 186 1.63 -3.23 16.71
C ALA A 186 2.06 -2.36 17.91
N ARG A 187 1.10 -1.69 18.55
CA ARG A 187 1.29 -0.85 19.73
C ARG A 187 0.60 -1.49 20.92
N LYS A 188 1.34 -1.65 22.03
CA LYS A 188 0.75 -2.14 23.29
C LYS A 188 -0.27 -1.14 23.82
N MET A 189 -1.38 -1.65 24.33
CA MET A 189 -2.36 -0.83 25.04
C MET A 189 -1.74 -0.32 26.36
N ALA A 190 -1.88 0.98 26.65
CA ALA A 190 -1.33 1.58 27.87
C ALA A 190 -2.08 1.20 29.15
N THR A 191 -3.28 0.61 29.03
CA THR A 191 -4.16 0.30 30.16
C THR A 191 -3.60 -0.86 31.00
N PRO A 192 -3.45 -0.70 32.34
CA PRO A 192 -3.08 -1.80 33.22
C PRO A 192 -4.04 -2.98 33.10
N GLY A 193 -3.50 -4.21 33.01
CA GLY A 193 -4.29 -5.43 32.87
C GLY A 193 -4.71 -5.78 31.44
N SER A 194 -4.34 -4.99 30.43
CA SER A 194 -4.63 -5.28 29.01
C SER A 194 -3.83 -6.47 28.42
N GLY A 195 -2.90 -7.04 29.18
CA GLY A 195 -2.10 -8.20 28.75
C GLY A 195 -1.23 -7.89 27.54
N GLU A 196 -1.21 -8.80 26.56
CA GLU A 196 -0.51 -8.65 25.27
C GLU A 196 -1.41 -8.01 24.18
N SER A 197 -2.51 -7.34 24.56
CA SER A 197 -3.40 -6.68 23.60
C SER A 197 -2.68 -5.54 22.90
N VAL A 198 -2.82 -5.51 21.58
CA VAL A 198 -2.24 -4.48 20.72
C VAL A 198 -3.29 -3.84 19.83
N TRP A 199 -3.06 -2.58 19.48
CA TRP A 199 -3.71 -1.92 18.34
C TRP A 199 -2.67 -1.67 17.24
N TYR A 200 -3.11 -1.37 16.03
CA TYR A 200 -2.22 -1.25 14.87
C TYR A 200 -2.16 0.19 14.39
N ASP A 201 -0.99 0.80 14.50
CA ASP A 201 -0.72 2.18 14.14
C ASP A 201 -0.56 2.35 12.62
N VAL A 202 -1.34 3.28 12.08
CA VAL A 202 -1.41 3.64 10.66
C VAL A 202 -0.57 4.88 10.31
N LEU A 203 0.34 5.28 11.21
CA LEU A 203 1.43 6.22 10.96
C LEU A 203 0.98 7.66 10.64
N ALA A 204 -0.25 8.00 11.00
CA ALA A 204 -0.84 9.30 10.72
C ALA A 204 -1.87 9.65 11.80
N ILE A 205 -3.16 9.57 11.49
CA ILE A 205 -4.23 9.82 12.45
C ILE A 205 -4.09 8.91 13.69
N ASP A 206 -4.28 9.51 14.87
CA ASP A 206 -4.23 8.87 16.20
C ASP A 206 -2.90 8.16 16.57
N SER A 207 -1.84 8.34 15.78
CA SER A 207 -0.53 7.80 16.13
C SER A 207 0.04 8.50 17.37
N PRO A 208 0.68 7.77 18.32
CA PRO A 208 1.37 8.39 19.45
C PRO A 208 2.64 9.14 19.03
N TYR A 209 3.09 8.99 17.78
CA TYR A 209 4.26 9.67 17.23
C TYR A 209 3.85 10.65 16.12
N ASN A 210 4.60 11.74 16.01
CA ASN A 210 4.48 12.63 14.87
C ASN A 210 5.36 12.13 13.71
N TYR A 211 4.74 11.64 12.63
CA TYR A 211 5.43 11.17 11.43
C TYR A 211 5.70 12.24 10.37
N ASP A 212 5.24 13.49 10.56
CA ASP A 212 5.54 14.59 9.64
C ASP A 212 7.05 14.78 9.36
N PRO A 213 7.98 14.60 10.33
CA PRO A 213 9.42 14.59 10.05
C PRO A 213 9.86 13.49 9.08
N VAL A 214 9.22 12.31 9.11
CA VAL A 214 9.50 11.23 8.16
C VAL A 214 9.04 11.61 6.75
N TRP A 215 7.84 12.19 6.64
CA TRP A 215 7.30 12.67 5.35
C TRP A 215 8.16 13.79 4.77
N ALA A 216 8.60 14.75 5.59
CA ALA A 216 9.55 15.77 5.20
C ALA A 216 10.88 15.17 4.71
N LYS A 217 11.39 14.16 5.41
CA LYS A 217 12.62 13.46 5.01
C LYS A 217 12.45 12.68 3.69
N CYS A 218 11.29 12.09 3.43
CA CYS A 218 10.97 11.46 2.15
C CYS A 218 10.98 12.46 1.00
N VAL A 219 10.46 13.68 1.20
CA VAL A 219 10.57 14.78 0.23
C VAL A 219 12.03 15.16 0.01
N GLU A 220 12.79 15.41 1.08
CA GLU A 220 14.20 15.81 1.02
C GLU A 220 15.06 14.79 0.26
N LEU A 221 14.89 13.51 0.58
CA LEU A 221 15.66 12.41 0.00
C LEU A 221 15.05 11.87 -1.30
N LYS A 222 13.93 12.44 -1.76
CA LYS A 222 13.24 12.03 -2.99
C LYS A 222 12.84 10.54 -2.98
N ILE A 223 12.35 10.04 -1.86
CA ILE A 223 11.86 8.66 -1.71
C ILE A 223 10.33 8.67 -1.62
N ALA A 224 9.69 7.84 -2.45
CA ALA A 224 8.25 7.64 -2.42
C ALA A 224 7.94 6.58 -1.36
N PRO A 225 7.03 6.82 -0.40
CA PRO A 225 6.64 5.79 0.54
C PRO A 225 5.82 4.69 -0.14
N THR A 226 6.45 3.55 -0.40
CA THR A 226 5.78 2.36 -0.95
C THR A 226 5.51 1.36 0.18
N PHE A 227 4.24 1.19 0.55
CA PHE A 227 3.82 0.34 1.65
C PHE A 227 3.62 -1.08 1.17
N HIS A 228 4.39 -1.99 1.76
CA HIS A 228 4.29 -3.43 1.54
C HIS A 228 4.20 -4.11 2.91
N SER A 229 2.97 -4.38 3.34
CA SER A 229 2.69 -4.89 4.69
C SER A 229 1.46 -5.76 4.68
N SER A 230 1.61 -6.97 5.18
CA SER A 230 0.52 -7.92 5.29
C SER A 230 -0.40 -7.56 6.48
N SER A 231 -1.68 -7.93 6.42
CA SER A 231 -2.56 -7.98 7.60
C SER A 231 -2.91 -9.42 8.01
N SER A 232 -2.23 -10.43 7.48
CA SER A 232 -2.46 -11.84 7.84
C SER A 232 -2.08 -12.08 9.31
N GLY A 233 -2.92 -12.82 10.03
CA GLY A 233 -2.83 -12.98 11.48
C GLY A 233 -3.38 -11.79 12.28
N GLN A 234 -4.00 -10.80 11.62
CA GLN A 234 -4.60 -9.63 12.26
C GLN A 234 -6.11 -9.57 11.99
N GLY A 235 -6.87 -9.11 12.99
CA GLY A 235 -8.31 -8.90 12.88
C GLY A 235 -9.05 -10.15 12.40
N LEU A 236 -9.84 -10.00 11.33
CA LEU A 236 -10.65 -11.07 10.77
C LEU A 236 -9.86 -12.09 9.93
N ARG A 237 -8.52 -11.98 9.81
CA ARG A 237 -7.66 -12.88 9.00
C ARG A 237 -6.80 -13.79 9.86
N ASN A 238 -7.44 -14.51 10.78
CA ASN A 238 -6.75 -15.33 11.79
C ASN A 238 -7.31 -16.76 11.89
N SER A 239 -7.57 -17.40 10.75
CA SER A 239 -7.98 -18.81 10.66
C SER A 239 -6.80 -19.74 11.04
N PRO A 240 -6.96 -20.61 12.06
CA PRO A 240 -5.93 -21.57 12.45
C PRO A 240 -5.71 -22.74 11.47
N SER A 241 -6.59 -22.91 10.47
CA SER A 241 -6.62 -24.08 9.59
C SER A 241 -6.65 -23.76 8.09
N ASN A 242 -6.80 -22.48 7.72
CA ASN A 242 -6.96 -22.10 6.32
C ASN A 242 -6.08 -20.88 5.96
N PHE A 243 -5.01 -21.14 5.21
CA PHE A 243 -4.09 -20.11 4.72
C PHE A 243 -4.78 -19.14 3.76
N VAL A 244 -5.60 -19.64 2.82
CA VAL A 244 -6.27 -18.82 1.81
C VAL A 244 -7.19 -17.79 2.47
N TYR A 245 -7.92 -18.17 3.52
CA TYR A 245 -8.72 -17.24 4.32
C TYR A 245 -7.87 -16.11 4.96
N ASN A 246 -6.63 -16.42 5.35
CA ASN A 246 -5.69 -15.44 5.92
C ASN A 246 -4.99 -14.59 4.85
N HIS A 247 -4.88 -15.11 3.63
CA HIS A 247 -4.20 -14.48 2.50
C HIS A 247 -5.12 -13.52 1.76
N ILE A 248 -6.30 -13.94 1.32
CA ILE A 248 -7.15 -13.12 0.44
C ILE A 248 -7.39 -11.72 1.03
N GLY A 249 -7.00 -10.70 0.25
CA GLY A 249 -7.15 -9.28 0.57
C GLY A 249 -6.36 -8.78 1.77
N HIS A 250 -5.33 -9.50 2.23
CA HIS A 250 -4.54 -9.07 3.39
C HIS A 250 -3.69 -7.82 3.14
N PHE A 251 -3.08 -7.70 1.96
CA PHE A 251 -2.39 -6.48 1.54
C PHE A 251 -3.37 -5.33 1.30
N ALA A 252 -4.49 -5.60 0.63
CA ALA A 252 -5.59 -4.64 0.46
C ALA A 252 -6.07 -4.07 1.82
N ALA A 253 -6.25 -4.91 2.84
CA ALA A 253 -6.70 -4.45 4.16
C ALA A 253 -5.66 -3.57 4.87
N ALA A 254 -4.37 -3.94 4.81
CA ALA A 254 -3.29 -3.12 5.37
C ALA A 254 -3.13 -1.80 4.63
N GLY A 255 -3.10 -1.84 3.29
CA GLY A 255 -3.05 -0.70 2.39
C GLY A 255 -4.21 0.26 2.61
N HIS A 256 -5.44 -0.27 2.67
CA HIS A 256 -6.64 0.50 2.97
C HIS A 256 -6.55 1.22 4.32
N ALA A 257 -6.07 0.55 5.37
CA ALA A 257 -5.96 1.16 6.69
C ALA A 257 -4.97 2.34 6.69
N VAL A 258 -3.77 2.16 6.12
CA VAL A 258 -2.75 3.21 6.08
C VAL A 258 -3.10 4.33 5.10
N ALA A 259 -3.65 4.03 3.91
CA ALA A 259 -4.09 5.04 2.94
C ALA A 259 -5.17 5.96 3.51
N LYS A 260 -6.14 5.38 4.22
CA LYS A 260 -7.18 6.11 4.94
C LYS A 260 -6.61 6.96 6.07
N GLY A 261 -5.68 6.40 6.85
CA GLY A 261 -4.99 7.11 7.92
C GLY A 261 -4.21 8.32 7.43
N ILE A 262 -3.44 8.18 6.34
CA ILE A 262 -2.70 9.25 5.67
C ILE A 262 -3.64 10.36 5.18
N PHE A 263 -4.76 9.98 4.54
CA PHE A 263 -5.72 10.94 4.00
C PHE A 263 -6.44 11.73 5.10
N LEU A 264 -7.10 11.03 6.04
CA LEU A 264 -7.86 11.65 7.14
C LEU A 264 -6.94 12.34 8.16
N GLY A 265 -5.70 11.87 8.29
CA GLY A 265 -4.66 12.56 9.05
C GLY A 265 -4.12 13.83 8.36
N GLY A 266 -4.58 14.16 7.16
CA GLY A 266 -4.20 15.37 6.41
C GLY A 266 -2.77 15.37 5.86
N VAL A 267 -2.12 14.20 5.77
CA VAL A 267 -0.72 14.09 5.34
C VAL A 267 -0.55 14.56 3.90
N THR A 268 -1.43 14.13 2.97
CA THR A 268 -1.38 14.57 1.57
C THR A 268 -1.60 16.08 1.40
N ARG A 269 -2.31 16.72 2.34
CA ARG A 269 -2.48 18.18 2.36
C ARG A 269 -1.23 18.90 2.83
N ARG A 270 -0.52 18.36 3.84
CA ARG A 270 0.75 18.94 4.34
C ARG A 270 1.93 18.65 3.41
N PHE A 271 1.91 17.51 2.73
CA PHE A 271 2.98 17.04 1.85
C PHE A 271 2.46 16.69 0.44
N PRO A 272 1.93 17.67 -0.33
CA PRO A 272 1.33 17.42 -1.65
C PRO A 272 2.35 16.97 -2.72
N GLN A 273 3.63 17.06 -2.39
CA GLN A 273 4.75 16.64 -3.22
C GLN A 273 4.93 15.12 -3.21
N LEU A 274 4.50 14.43 -2.15
CA LEU A 274 4.71 13.00 -1.98
C LEU A 274 3.81 12.18 -2.91
N ARG A 275 4.34 11.02 -3.32
CA ARG A 275 3.61 9.94 -3.98
C ARG A 275 3.67 8.71 -3.08
N PHE A 276 2.54 8.09 -2.83
CA PHE A 276 2.38 6.93 -1.96
C PHE A 276 1.95 5.73 -2.80
N ALA A 277 2.57 4.58 -2.57
CA ALA A 277 2.13 3.33 -3.18
C ALA A 277 1.66 2.34 -2.11
N PHE A 278 0.65 1.54 -2.43
CA PHE A 278 0.13 0.46 -1.60
C PHE A 278 0.16 -0.81 -2.44
N LEU A 279 1.07 -1.72 -2.12
CA LEU A 279 1.48 -2.81 -3.01
C LEU A 279 0.67 -4.09 -2.79
N GLU A 280 0.58 -4.91 -3.83
CA GLU A 280 -0.02 -6.26 -3.84
C GLU A 280 -1.49 -6.34 -3.35
N GLY A 281 -2.18 -5.20 -3.32
CA GLY A 281 -3.57 -5.11 -2.84
C GLY A 281 -4.61 -5.01 -3.95
N GLY A 282 -4.18 -4.78 -5.20
CA GLY A 282 -5.04 -4.37 -6.30
C GLY A 282 -5.57 -2.94 -6.13
N VAL A 283 -6.20 -2.42 -7.18
CA VAL A 283 -6.75 -1.05 -7.20
C VAL A 283 -8.24 -0.97 -6.82
N GLY A 284 -8.94 -2.10 -6.81
CA GLY A 284 -10.39 -2.15 -6.56
C GLY A 284 -10.80 -1.53 -5.22
N TRP A 285 -10.10 -1.88 -4.12
CA TRP A 285 -10.34 -1.27 -2.81
C TRP A 285 -9.99 0.22 -2.79
N GLY A 286 -9.02 0.66 -3.60
CA GLY A 286 -8.62 2.06 -3.74
C GLY A 286 -9.71 2.89 -4.40
N CYS A 287 -10.35 2.35 -5.45
CA CYS A 287 -11.52 2.95 -6.10
C CYS A 287 -12.69 3.08 -5.12
N GLN A 288 -12.97 2.00 -4.38
CA GLN A 288 -14.02 2.00 -3.36
C GLN A 288 -13.74 3.04 -2.26
N LEU A 289 -12.53 3.05 -1.69
CA LEU A 289 -12.13 4.01 -0.67
C LEU A 289 -12.28 5.45 -1.15
N PHE A 290 -11.97 5.73 -2.43
CA PHE A 290 -12.12 7.08 -2.99
C PHE A 290 -13.58 7.54 -3.00
N GLY A 291 -14.50 6.68 -3.44
CA GLY A 291 -15.94 6.93 -3.36
C GLY A 291 -16.41 7.08 -1.92
N ASP A 292 -16.04 6.14 -1.06
CA ASP A 292 -16.44 6.10 0.35
C ASP A 292 -16.04 7.40 1.08
N LEU A 293 -14.81 7.90 0.88
CA LEU A 293 -14.35 9.13 1.53
C LEU A 293 -15.19 10.35 1.11
N ILE A 294 -15.58 10.46 -0.15
CA ILE A 294 -16.39 11.57 -0.66
C ILE A 294 -17.81 11.49 -0.12
N GLU A 295 -18.44 10.33 -0.21
CA GLU A 295 -19.81 10.12 0.29
C GLU A 295 -19.92 10.37 1.80
N HIS A 296 -18.88 10.00 2.56
CA HIS A 296 -18.83 10.28 3.99
C HIS A 296 -18.54 11.76 4.27
N TRP A 297 -17.71 12.44 3.48
CA TRP A 297 -17.49 13.87 3.62
C TRP A 297 -18.78 14.68 3.42
N GLU A 298 -19.65 14.28 2.49
CA GLU A 298 -20.96 14.89 2.27
C GLU A 298 -21.92 14.77 3.47
N ARG A 299 -21.62 13.88 4.42
CA ARG A 299 -22.40 13.60 5.63
C ARG A 299 -21.71 14.01 6.93
N ARG A 300 -20.37 14.02 6.95
CA ARG A 300 -19.53 14.18 8.15
C ARG A 300 -18.57 15.36 8.08
N GLY A 301 -18.50 16.08 6.97
CA GLY A 301 -17.82 17.37 6.87
C GLY A 301 -18.57 18.48 7.61
N ALA A 302 -17.88 19.58 7.95
CA ALA A 302 -18.46 20.68 8.74
C ALA A 302 -19.82 21.22 8.22
N PRO A 303 -20.04 21.47 6.91
CA PRO A 303 -21.34 21.89 6.42
C PRO A 303 -22.45 20.84 6.60
N ALA A 304 -22.09 19.56 6.48
CA ALA A 304 -23.02 18.45 6.61
C ALA A 304 -23.42 18.20 8.07
N LEU A 305 -22.46 18.27 9.00
CA LEU A 305 -22.72 18.18 10.44
C LEU A 305 -23.68 19.26 10.92
N LYS A 306 -23.58 20.49 10.38
CA LYS A 306 -24.56 21.54 10.66
C LYS A 306 -25.98 21.15 10.25
N ARG A 307 -26.20 20.28 9.26
CA ARG A 307 -27.54 19.79 8.89
C ARG A 307 -28.07 18.75 9.87
N MET A 308 -27.15 17.99 10.48
CA MET A 308 -27.42 16.94 11.44
C MET A 308 -27.42 17.43 12.90
N ASP A 309 -27.30 18.75 13.13
CA ASP A 309 -27.39 19.34 14.46
C ASP A 309 -28.78 19.03 15.06
N PRO A 310 -28.86 18.35 16.22
CA PRO A 310 -30.15 18.00 16.85
C PRO A 310 -31.09 19.20 17.06
N ASP A 311 -30.55 20.41 17.23
CA ASP A 311 -31.35 21.63 17.40
C ASP A 311 -32.15 22.04 16.15
N LYS A 312 -31.82 21.48 14.98
CA LYS A 312 -32.56 21.74 13.74
C LYS A 312 -33.83 20.90 13.58
N LEU A 313 -34.07 19.92 14.44
CA LEU A 313 -35.25 19.08 14.38
C LEU A 313 -36.51 19.93 14.64
N ASP A 314 -37.46 19.93 13.71
CA ASP A 314 -38.79 20.48 13.97
C ASP A 314 -39.57 19.54 14.89
N ARG A 315 -39.43 19.80 16.20
CA ARG A 315 -40.03 18.98 17.26
C ARG A 315 -41.54 18.96 17.21
N LYS A 316 -42.16 20.07 16.77
CA LYS A 316 -43.61 20.16 16.66
C LYS A 316 -44.10 19.29 15.51
N LEU A 317 -43.47 19.44 14.33
CA LEU A 317 -43.80 18.61 13.18
C LEU A 317 -43.57 17.12 13.48
N LEU A 318 -42.50 16.76 14.20
CA LEU A 318 -42.26 15.39 14.61
C LEU A 318 -43.41 14.86 15.50
N LEU A 319 -43.84 15.62 16.50
CA LEU A 319 -44.97 15.25 17.35
C LEU A 319 -46.26 15.09 16.53
N ASP A 320 -46.58 16.05 15.65
CA ASP A 320 -47.77 16.00 14.79
C ASP A 320 -47.76 14.75 13.88
N LEU A 321 -46.60 14.38 13.33
CA LEU A 321 -46.43 13.18 12.51
C LEU A 321 -46.61 11.89 13.32
N VAL A 322 -46.10 11.83 14.55
CA VAL A 322 -46.24 10.67 15.44
C VAL A 322 -47.69 10.53 15.92
N GLU A 323 -48.39 11.62 16.21
CA GLU A 323 -49.81 11.59 16.54
C GLU A 323 -50.68 11.12 15.36
N LYS A 324 -50.30 11.50 14.14
CA LYS A 324 -51.05 11.14 12.93
C LYS A 324 -50.78 9.71 12.43
N HIS A 325 -49.53 9.25 12.53
CA HIS A 325 -49.07 8.04 11.86
C HIS A 325 -48.39 7.02 12.80
N GLY A 326 -48.03 7.42 14.02
CA GLY A 326 -47.29 6.61 14.96
C GLY A 326 -48.17 5.81 15.92
N TYR A 327 -47.59 5.50 17.08
CA TYR A 327 -48.23 4.74 18.15
C TYR A 327 -48.43 5.65 19.38
N ASP A 328 -49.50 5.42 20.13
CA ASP A 328 -49.91 6.28 21.27
C ASP A 328 -48.83 6.39 22.36
N ASP A 329 -48.06 5.32 22.57
CA ASP A 329 -46.98 5.27 23.54
C ASP A 329 -45.78 6.14 23.12
N ILE A 330 -45.43 6.18 21.83
CA ILE A 330 -44.42 7.08 21.28
C ILE A 330 -44.89 8.54 21.40
N ALA A 331 -46.15 8.84 21.06
CA ALA A 331 -46.71 10.18 21.21
C ALA A 331 -46.67 10.65 22.67
N ALA A 332 -47.09 9.81 23.60
CA ALA A 332 -47.04 10.09 25.03
C ALA A 332 -45.60 10.37 25.52
N ALA A 333 -44.64 9.55 25.08
CA ALA A 333 -43.23 9.72 25.44
C ALA A 333 -42.63 11.02 24.88
N LEU A 334 -42.96 11.40 23.64
CA LEU A 334 -42.51 12.68 23.06
C LEU A 334 -43.13 13.89 23.76
N ARG A 335 -44.42 13.86 24.09
CA ARG A 335 -45.07 14.94 24.86
C ARG A 335 -44.39 15.14 26.22
N ALA A 336 -44.08 14.05 26.90
CA ALA A 336 -43.36 14.09 28.18
C ALA A 336 -41.95 14.71 28.09
N ARG A 337 -41.40 14.83 26.87
CA ARG A 337 -40.06 15.36 26.58
C ARG A 337 -40.09 16.64 25.73
N ASP A 338 -41.21 17.36 25.69
CA ASP A 338 -41.36 18.59 24.88
C ASP A 338 -40.97 18.36 23.39
N GLY A 339 -41.42 17.24 22.84
CA GLY A 339 -41.16 16.84 21.45
C GLY A 339 -39.73 16.37 21.16
N TRP A 340 -38.86 16.25 22.18
CA TRP A 340 -37.52 15.70 21.99
C TRP A 340 -37.52 14.16 21.96
N PRO A 341 -37.07 13.54 20.86
CA PRO A 341 -36.88 12.10 20.83
C PRO A 341 -35.71 11.65 21.71
N GLU A 342 -34.60 12.42 21.68
CA GLU A 342 -33.36 12.10 22.38
C GLU A 342 -32.81 13.34 23.11
N PRO A 343 -33.35 13.67 24.30
CA PRO A 343 -32.81 14.75 25.13
C PRO A 343 -31.32 14.52 25.43
N GLY A 344 -30.48 15.51 25.13
CA GLY A 344 -29.03 15.45 25.39
C GLY A 344 -28.17 15.00 24.20
N ALA A 345 -28.76 14.55 23.08
CA ALA A 345 -28.04 14.12 21.87
C ALA A 345 -26.99 15.14 21.41
N LYS A 346 -27.29 16.44 21.53
CA LYS A 346 -26.36 17.54 21.18
C LYS A 346 -25.02 17.49 21.93
N SER A 347 -25.00 16.99 23.17
CA SER A 347 -23.79 16.89 23.99
C SER A 347 -23.01 15.57 23.79
N LEU A 348 -23.59 14.58 23.12
CA LEU A 348 -23.00 13.26 22.92
C LEU A 348 -22.03 13.23 21.73
N THR A 349 -21.03 14.09 21.75
CA THR A 349 -20.04 14.24 20.66
C THR A 349 -18.76 13.41 20.86
N GLY A 350 -18.74 12.54 21.87
CA GLY A 350 -17.53 11.83 22.29
C GLY A 350 -16.47 12.75 22.91
N ASN A 351 -16.88 13.88 23.50
CA ASN A 351 -16.01 14.90 24.08
C ASN A 351 -15.01 15.53 23.09
N ARG A 352 -15.35 15.53 21.79
CA ARG A 352 -14.50 16.12 20.75
C ARG A 352 -14.78 17.61 20.60
N ALA A 353 -13.72 18.41 20.55
CA ALA A 353 -13.81 19.83 20.21
C ALA A 353 -13.99 20.05 18.70
N GLU A 354 -13.25 19.30 17.89
CA GLU A 354 -13.40 19.26 16.43
C GLU A 354 -14.30 18.09 16.04
N LEU A 355 -15.48 18.42 15.50
CA LEU A 355 -16.49 17.44 15.09
C LEU A 355 -16.35 17.03 13.63
N ASP A 356 -15.74 17.87 12.79
CA ASP A 356 -15.51 17.56 11.38
C ASP A 356 -14.44 16.45 11.26
N ASP A 357 -14.88 15.27 10.83
CA ASP A 357 -14.02 14.10 10.66
C ASP A 357 -12.95 14.29 9.56
N PHE A 358 -13.10 15.31 8.71
CA PHE A 358 -12.22 15.65 7.59
C PHE A 358 -11.45 16.98 7.82
N ALA A 359 -11.49 17.55 9.03
CA ALA A 359 -10.90 18.85 9.32
C ALA A 359 -9.43 18.98 8.87
N ALA A 360 -8.64 17.91 9.05
CA ALA A 360 -7.22 17.90 8.66
C ALA A 360 -6.99 17.92 7.14
N CYS A 361 -7.94 17.42 6.34
CA CYS A 361 -7.87 17.43 4.89
C CYS A 361 -8.08 18.85 4.31
N LYS A 362 -8.82 19.71 5.03
CA LYS A 362 -9.16 21.08 4.60
C LYS A 362 -9.75 21.12 3.19
N ILE A 363 -10.74 20.27 2.90
CA ILE A 363 -11.39 20.20 1.60
C ILE A 363 -12.35 21.37 1.44
N THR A 364 -12.21 22.13 0.36
CA THR A 364 -13.01 23.33 0.06
C THR A 364 -13.62 23.31 -1.34
N ARG A 365 -13.07 22.48 -2.24
CA ARG A 365 -13.47 22.39 -3.66
C ARG A 365 -13.28 20.97 -4.21
N LYS A 366 -13.87 20.67 -5.37
CA LYS A 366 -13.80 19.32 -5.97
C LYS A 366 -12.37 18.91 -6.33
N GLU A 367 -11.56 19.86 -6.77
CA GLU A 367 -10.17 19.64 -7.20
C GLU A 367 -9.30 19.12 -6.05
N ASP A 368 -9.65 19.44 -4.79
CA ASP A 368 -8.93 18.93 -3.63
C ASP A 368 -8.95 17.40 -3.58
N TRP A 369 -10.03 16.74 -4.00
CA TRP A 369 -10.10 15.27 -4.04
C TRP A 369 -9.11 14.67 -5.03
N ILE A 370 -8.93 15.33 -6.17
CA ILE A 370 -7.95 14.92 -7.17
C ILE A 370 -6.54 15.15 -6.63
N GLU A 371 -6.28 16.33 -6.08
CA GLU A 371 -4.96 16.72 -5.56
C GLU A 371 -4.52 15.89 -4.35
N LEU A 372 -5.46 15.51 -3.48
CA LEU A 372 -5.18 14.84 -2.19
C LEU A 372 -5.30 13.32 -2.23
N PHE A 373 -5.99 12.74 -3.21
CA PHE A 373 -6.19 11.28 -3.31
C PHE A 373 -5.78 10.74 -4.68
N ALA A 374 -6.49 11.13 -5.76
CA ALA A 374 -6.32 10.49 -7.07
C ALA A 374 -4.93 10.72 -7.69
N LYS A 375 -4.30 11.87 -7.42
CA LYS A 375 -2.95 12.19 -7.88
C LYS A 375 -1.83 11.54 -7.06
N PRO A 376 -1.84 11.55 -5.71
CA PRO A 376 -0.73 11.04 -4.93
C PRO A 376 -0.76 9.52 -4.67
N TYR A 377 -1.88 8.82 -4.85
CA TYR A 377 -2.00 7.40 -4.47
C TYR A 377 -1.84 6.46 -5.67
N TYR A 378 -1.02 5.43 -5.47
CA TYR A 378 -0.68 4.39 -6.44
C TYR A 378 -0.97 3.02 -5.83
N PHE A 379 -1.41 2.09 -6.65
CA PHE A 379 -1.91 0.79 -6.20
C PHE A 379 -1.21 -0.32 -6.98
N GLY A 380 -0.41 -1.14 -6.30
CA GLY A 380 0.23 -2.32 -6.87
C GLY A 380 -0.80 -3.39 -7.16
N CYS A 381 -0.78 -3.89 -8.39
CA CYS A 381 -1.83 -4.74 -8.92
C CYS A 381 -1.22 -5.95 -9.62
N GLU A 382 -1.57 -7.13 -9.11
CA GLU A 382 -1.28 -8.41 -9.76
C GLU A 382 -1.83 -8.42 -11.19
N ALA A 383 -1.12 -9.15 -12.05
CA ALA A 383 -1.34 -9.14 -13.48
C ALA A 383 -2.71 -9.67 -13.90
N ASP A 384 -3.16 -10.74 -13.25
CA ASP A 384 -4.40 -11.47 -13.55
C ASP A 384 -5.66 -10.84 -12.90
N ASP A 385 -5.50 -9.78 -12.09
CA ASP A 385 -6.63 -9.10 -11.45
C ASP A 385 -7.45 -8.27 -12.46
N ARG A 386 -8.59 -8.83 -12.86
CA ARG A 386 -9.56 -8.13 -13.73
C ARG A 386 -10.10 -6.83 -13.13
N MET A 387 -10.05 -6.68 -11.81
CA MET A 387 -10.46 -5.44 -11.13
C MET A 387 -9.53 -4.26 -11.44
N ASN A 388 -8.35 -4.49 -12.04
CA ASN A 388 -7.48 -3.43 -12.55
C ASN A 388 -8.20 -2.48 -13.52
N ALA A 389 -9.19 -2.98 -14.27
CA ALA A 389 -10.01 -2.16 -15.13
C ALA A 389 -10.78 -1.05 -14.39
N THR A 390 -11.10 -1.25 -13.11
CA THR A 390 -11.84 -0.26 -12.29
C THR A 390 -11.07 1.04 -12.10
N ALA A 391 -9.73 1.01 -12.11
CA ALA A 391 -8.89 2.21 -12.06
C ALA A 391 -9.17 3.17 -13.22
N PHE A 392 -9.56 2.63 -14.37
CA PHE A 392 -9.80 3.38 -15.60
C PHE A 392 -11.29 3.51 -15.95
N GLY A 393 -12.16 2.95 -15.11
CA GLY A 393 -13.60 2.94 -15.30
C GLY A 393 -14.25 4.29 -15.01
N ARG A 394 -15.46 4.48 -15.56
CA ARG A 394 -16.26 5.71 -15.34
C ARG A 394 -16.91 5.79 -13.96
N GLY A 395 -16.82 4.74 -13.15
CA GLY A 395 -17.38 4.69 -11.80
C GLY A 395 -16.60 5.52 -10.78
N ASN A 396 -15.35 5.89 -11.09
CA ASN A 396 -14.55 6.69 -10.19
C ASN A 396 -15.08 8.14 -10.10
N PRO A 397 -15.16 8.72 -8.89
CA PRO A 397 -15.56 10.10 -8.69
C PRO A 397 -14.83 11.08 -9.61
N PHE A 398 -15.59 12.05 -10.13
CA PHE A 398 -15.12 13.09 -11.07
C PHE A 398 -14.59 12.56 -12.41
N GLY A 399 -14.84 11.28 -12.75
CA GLY A 399 -14.30 10.64 -13.94
C GLY A 399 -12.78 10.42 -13.86
N SER A 400 -12.25 10.36 -12.63
CA SER A 400 -10.82 10.23 -12.37
C SER A 400 -10.31 8.85 -12.77
N LYS A 401 -9.12 8.80 -13.36
CA LYS A 401 -8.34 7.56 -13.44
C LYS A 401 -7.49 7.45 -12.17
N LEU A 402 -7.47 6.29 -11.53
CA LEU A 402 -6.57 6.02 -10.42
C LEU A 402 -5.27 5.38 -10.92
N ASN A 403 -4.19 5.54 -10.16
CA ASN A 403 -2.86 5.10 -10.59
C ASN A 403 -2.63 3.62 -10.24
N ALA A 404 -3.25 2.71 -10.99
CA ALA A 404 -2.87 1.29 -10.96
C ALA A 404 -1.46 1.12 -11.56
N ILE A 405 -0.59 0.40 -10.86
CA ILE A 405 0.75 0.02 -11.34
C ILE A 405 0.82 -1.49 -11.47
N TYR A 406 1.41 -1.96 -12.57
CA TYR A 406 1.64 -3.37 -12.83
C TYR A 406 2.66 -3.95 -11.84
N SER A 407 2.27 -5.08 -11.24
CA SER A 407 3.07 -5.87 -10.31
C SER A 407 3.11 -7.30 -10.84
N SER A 408 4.29 -7.83 -11.12
CA SER A 408 4.41 -9.21 -11.61
C SER A 408 4.34 -10.25 -10.49
N ASP A 409 4.67 -9.87 -9.26
CA ASP A 409 4.83 -10.72 -8.08
C ASP A 409 5.72 -11.97 -8.28
N ILE A 410 6.66 -11.89 -9.24
CA ILE A 410 7.54 -13.01 -9.58
C ILE A 410 8.29 -13.53 -8.35
N GLY A 411 8.23 -14.85 -8.15
CA GLY A 411 8.88 -15.54 -7.02
C GLY A 411 7.93 -16.00 -5.93
N HIS A 412 6.65 -15.64 -6.01
CA HIS A 412 5.59 -16.17 -5.16
C HIS A 412 4.85 -17.36 -5.79
N PHE A 413 3.81 -17.83 -5.11
CA PHE A 413 3.19 -19.15 -5.35
C PHE A 413 2.05 -19.10 -6.38
N ASP A 414 1.46 -17.93 -6.50
CA ASP A 414 0.44 -17.47 -7.42
C ASP A 414 1.00 -17.25 -8.83
N VAL A 415 2.29 -16.95 -8.98
CA VAL A 415 2.98 -16.96 -10.28
C VAL A 415 3.56 -18.34 -10.58
N ILE A 416 2.87 -19.11 -11.42
CA ILE A 416 3.26 -20.48 -11.80
C ILE A 416 4.41 -20.49 -12.82
N ASP A 417 4.34 -19.63 -13.83
CA ASP A 417 5.38 -19.43 -14.85
C ASP A 417 5.67 -17.93 -14.97
N PHE A 418 6.94 -17.56 -14.93
CA PHE A 418 7.37 -16.15 -14.94
C PHE A 418 7.03 -15.43 -16.25
N ARG A 419 6.61 -16.17 -17.28
CA ARG A 419 6.21 -15.62 -18.58
C ARG A 419 4.72 -15.32 -18.64
N ASP A 420 3.92 -15.69 -17.65
CA ASP A 420 2.46 -15.50 -17.66
C ASP A 420 2.00 -14.09 -17.26
N PRO A 421 2.66 -13.34 -16.34
CA PRO A 421 2.15 -12.05 -15.86
C PRO A 421 1.88 -11.01 -16.96
N LEU A 422 2.81 -10.74 -17.88
CA LEU A 422 2.55 -9.74 -18.93
C LEU A 422 1.40 -10.15 -19.87
N PRO A 423 1.33 -11.42 -20.34
CA PRO A 423 0.16 -11.95 -21.04
C PRO A 423 -1.16 -11.81 -20.28
N GLU A 424 -1.21 -12.19 -19.00
CA GLU A 424 -2.41 -12.11 -18.17
C GLU A 424 -2.88 -10.66 -18.01
N ALA A 425 -1.95 -9.72 -17.78
CA ALA A 425 -2.27 -8.30 -17.74
C ALA A 425 -2.83 -7.78 -19.08
N TYR A 426 -2.32 -8.28 -20.21
CA TYR A 426 -2.75 -7.86 -21.55
C TYR A 426 -4.15 -8.36 -21.91
N GLU A 427 -4.68 -9.39 -21.23
CA GLU A 427 -6.06 -9.86 -21.40
C GLU A 427 -7.08 -8.75 -21.15
N LEU A 428 -6.78 -7.79 -20.26
CA LEU A 428 -7.63 -6.62 -20.04
C LEU A 428 -7.86 -5.81 -21.34
N VAL A 429 -6.89 -5.79 -22.24
CA VAL A 429 -7.01 -5.15 -23.56
C VAL A 429 -7.74 -6.07 -24.54
N GLU A 430 -7.36 -7.34 -24.59
CA GLU A 430 -7.94 -8.32 -25.53
C GLU A 430 -9.44 -8.54 -25.27
N ASP A 431 -9.84 -8.59 -24.00
CA ASP A 431 -11.24 -8.73 -23.56
C ASP A 431 -12.01 -7.39 -23.57
N GLY A 432 -11.35 -6.29 -23.93
CA GLY A 432 -11.98 -4.97 -24.07
C GLY A 432 -12.35 -4.30 -22.74
N HIS A 433 -11.72 -4.71 -21.62
CA HIS A 433 -11.92 -4.09 -20.31
C HIS A 433 -11.22 -2.72 -20.20
N ILE A 434 -10.07 -2.56 -20.85
CA ILE A 434 -9.33 -1.29 -20.93
C ILE A 434 -8.81 -1.02 -22.35
N THR A 435 -8.49 0.24 -22.65
CA THR A 435 -7.87 0.62 -23.93
C THR A 435 -6.36 0.42 -23.91
N GLU A 436 -5.70 0.41 -25.08
CA GLU A 436 -4.23 0.38 -25.17
C GLU A 436 -3.57 1.54 -24.38
N ASP A 437 -4.15 2.75 -24.41
CA ASP A 437 -3.64 3.88 -23.63
C ASP A 437 -3.74 3.65 -22.11
N ASN A 438 -4.81 2.99 -21.65
CA ASN A 438 -4.95 2.63 -20.23
C ASN A 438 -3.92 1.55 -19.86
N PHE A 439 -3.69 0.58 -20.75
CA PHE A 439 -2.67 -0.43 -20.56
C PHE A 439 -1.27 0.20 -20.48
N ARG A 440 -0.96 1.18 -21.34
CA ARG A 440 0.27 1.98 -21.24
C ARG A 440 0.40 2.68 -19.88
N ASP A 441 -0.68 3.28 -19.38
CA ASP A 441 -0.66 3.89 -18.06
C ASP A 441 -0.40 2.84 -16.96
N PHE A 442 -1.03 1.67 -17.07
CA PHE A 442 -0.93 0.56 -16.12
C PHE A 442 0.48 -0.05 -16.03
N VAL A 443 1.06 -0.46 -17.16
CA VAL A 443 2.34 -1.20 -17.19
C VAL A 443 3.57 -0.30 -17.29
N PHE A 444 3.39 1.02 -17.41
CA PHE A 444 4.52 1.93 -17.62
C PHE A 444 4.33 3.30 -16.98
N ALA A 445 3.36 4.08 -17.47
CA ALA A 445 3.38 5.51 -17.18
C ALA A 445 3.08 5.81 -15.70
N ASN A 446 2.23 5.04 -15.02
CA ASN A 446 1.94 5.23 -13.60
C ASN A 446 3.18 4.93 -12.73
N SER A 447 3.91 3.85 -13.02
CA SER A 447 5.19 3.56 -12.38
C SER A 447 6.19 4.70 -12.58
N VAL A 448 6.30 5.23 -13.81
CA VAL A 448 7.15 6.39 -14.08
C VAL A 448 6.71 7.63 -13.29
N ARG A 449 5.40 7.88 -13.18
CA ARG A 449 4.87 9.02 -12.42
C ARG A 449 5.10 8.88 -10.92
N LEU A 450 4.98 7.68 -10.36
CA LEU A 450 5.24 7.40 -8.94
C LEU A 450 6.67 7.79 -8.57
N TRP A 451 7.65 7.14 -9.18
CA TRP A 451 9.05 7.33 -8.80
C TRP A 451 9.69 8.55 -9.46
N GLY A 452 9.35 8.86 -10.70
CA GLY A 452 9.93 9.97 -11.46
C GLY A 452 9.43 11.35 -11.02
N THR A 453 8.19 11.47 -10.52
CA THR A 453 7.73 12.74 -9.92
C THR A 453 8.41 13.00 -8.58
N GLN A 454 8.62 11.94 -7.79
CA GLN A 454 9.27 12.03 -6.50
C GLN A 454 10.78 12.30 -6.66
N ASN A 455 11.43 11.61 -7.59
CA ASN A 455 12.82 11.76 -7.95
C ASN A 455 12.96 11.92 -9.48
N PRO A 456 13.14 13.15 -9.99
CA PRO A 456 13.29 13.38 -11.44
C PRO A 456 14.43 12.61 -12.10
N ASN A 457 15.42 12.16 -11.31
CA ASN A 457 16.60 11.43 -11.78
C ASN A 457 16.47 9.91 -11.55
N PHE A 458 15.26 9.42 -11.21
CA PHE A 458 15.06 8.01 -10.84
C PHE A 458 15.53 7.06 -11.94
N PHE A 459 15.10 7.32 -13.18
CA PHE A 459 15.39 6.49 -14.35
C PHE A 459 16.68 6.89 -15.08
N ASP A 460 17.49 7.81 -14.54
CA ASP A 460 18.76 8.18 -15.18
C ASP A 460 19.69 6.95 -15.26
N GLY A 461 20.24 6.72 -16.45
CA GLY A 461 21.13 5.60 -16.73
C GLY A 461 20.42 4.26 -16.96
N THR A 462 19.09 4.22 -16.94
CA THR A 462 18.32 2.99 -17.22
C THR A 462 17.94 2.87 -18.69
N VAL A 463 17.57 1.67 -19.11
CA VAL A 463 17.10 1.41 -20.48
C VAL A 463 15.80 2.12 -20.83
N VAL A 464 15.03 2.57 -19.84
CA VAL A 464 13.74 3.28 -20.01
C VAL A 464 13.85 4.80 -19.83
N ALA A 465 15.06 5.33 -19.66
CA ALA A 465 15.29 6.74 -19.29
C ALA A 465 14.61 7.74 -20.24
N ARG A 466 14.72 7.50 -21.56
CA ARG A 466 14.19 8.41 -22.60
C ARG A 466 12.66 8.48 -22.55
N GLU A 467 12.01 7.34 -22.52
CA GLU A 467 10.55 7.23 -22.50
C GLU A 467 10.00 7.72 -21.16
N ALA A 468 10.70 7.44 -20.06
CA ALA A 468 10.33 7.95 -18.74
C ALA A 468 10.38 9.49 -18.70
N ALA A 469 11.45 10.10 -19.23
CA ALA A 469 11.54 11.56 -19.35
C ALA A 469 10.40 12.16 -20.17
N ALA A 470 9.97 11.48 -21.25
CA ALA A 470 8.83 11.92 -22.05
C ALA A 470 7.50 11.89 -21.27
N VAL A 471 7.28 10.87 -20.42
CA VAL A 471 6.09 10.83 -19.52
C VAL A 471 6.10 12.00 -18.55
N LEU A 472 7.24 12.29 -17.92
CA LEU A 472 7.36 13.36 -16.93
C LEU A 472 7.24 14.76 -17.55
N ALA A 473 7.80 14.97 -18.74
CA ALA A 473 7.66 16.22 -19.49
C ALA A 473 6.20 16.53 -19.82
N ALA A 474 5.41 15.52 -20.18
CA ALA A 474 3.99 15.67 -20.50
C ALA A 474 3.11 16.05 -19.28
N GLN A 475 3.61 15.92 -18.04
CA GLN A 475 2.91 16.34 -16.82
C GLN A 475 3.14 17.81 -16.46
N THR A 476 4.16 18.45 -17.03
CA THR A 476 4.43 19.86 -16.74
C THR A 476 3.41 20.71 -17.49
N PRO A 477 2.58 21.53 -16.82
CA PRO A 477 1.71 22.45 -17.54
C PRO A 477 2.59 23.31 -18.44
N THR A 478 2.31 23.32 -19.76
CA THR A 478 2.91 24.33 -20.64
C THR A 478 2.57 25.69 -20.04
N PRO A 479 3.54 26.59 -19.75
CA PRO A 479 3.20 27.90 -19.21
C PRO A 479 2.21 28.55 -20.17
N ALA A 480 1.04 28.91 -19.64
CA ALA A 480 0.01 29.60 -20.40
C ALA A 480 0.65 30.89 -20.92
N VAL A 481 0.92 30.94 -22.22
CA VAL A 481 1.22 32.18 -22.90
C VAL A 481 0.01 33.07 -22.65
N ALA A 482 0.20 34.10 -21.83
CA ALA A 482 -0.79 35.13 -21.60
C ALA A 482 -1.17 35.70 -22.97
N LYS A 483 -2.32 35.27 -23.52
CA LYS A 483 -2.94 36.00 -24.61
C LYS A 483 -3.47 37.29 -23.99
N ALA A 484 -2.70 38.35 -24.18
CA ALA A 484 -3.21 39.70 -24.10
C ALA A 484 -4.37 39.84 -25.08
N ALA A 485 -5.55 40.16 -24.56
CA ALA A 485 -6.62 40.87 -25.23
C ALA A 485 -7.48 41.56 -24.17
#